data_AF-A0A536T336-F1
#
_entry.id   AF-A0A536T336-F1
#
_cell.length_a   1.000
_cell.length_b   1.000
_cell.length_c   1.000
_cell.angle_alpha   90.00
_cell.angle_beta   90.00
_cell.angle_gamma   90.00
#
_symmetry.space_group_name_H-M   'P 1'
#
loop_
_entity.id
_entity.type
_entity.pdbx_description
1 polymer ?
#
loop_
_entity_poly.entity_id
_entity_poly.type
_entity_poly.pdbx_seq_one_letter_code
_entity_poly.pdbx_strand_id
1 'polypeptide(L)' 'MDSRRRAILAAGLALYANRIFAQGTVKLPKIGLGTWQTFDAGNDSAARAPLREVLKLLDGNVVDSSPMYGSSESV' A
#
# COMPACT_ATOMS: atom_id res chain seq x y z
N MET A 1 5.62 6.40 -32.35
CA MET A 1 4.77 5.34 -31.76
C MET A 1 3.32 5.70 -32.06
N ASP A 2 2.57 4.84 -32.76
CA ASP A 2 1.22 5.15 -33.28
C ASP A 2 0.12 5.13 -32.19
N SER A 3 -0.95 5.90 -32.41
CA SER A 3 -2.13 6.09 -31.57
C SER A 3 -2.79 4.79 -31.14
N ARG A 4 -2.81 3.76 -32.00
CA ARG A 4 -3.31 2.42 -31.64
C ARG A 4 -2.44 1.72 -30.60
N ARG A 5 -1.12 1.83 -30.72
CA ARG A 5 -0.18 1.26 -29.72
C ARG A 5 -0.23 2.02 -28.40
N ARG A 6 -0.46 3.34 -28.43
CA ARG A 6 -0.71 4.13 -27.21
C ARG A 6 -2.00 3.73 -26.51
N ALA A 7 -3.08 3.54 -27.26
CA ALA A 7 -4.37 3.11 -26.70
C ALA A 7 -4.29 1.70 -26.08
N ILE A 8 -3.59 0.76 -26.71
CA ILE A 8 -3.40 -0.60 -26.18
C ILE A 8 -2.55 -0.57 -24.90
N LEU A 9 -1.48 0.23 -24.86
CA LEU A 9 -0.68 0.39 -23.64
C LEU A 9 -1.49 1.04 -22.51
N ALA A 10 -2.24 2.10 -22.80
CA ALA A 10 -3.08 2.78 -21.81
C ALA A 10 -4.20 1.88 -21.28
N ALA A 11 -4.84 1.09 -22.15
CA ALA A 11 -5.83 0.10 -21.77
C ALA A 11 -5.22 -1.02 -20.92
N GLY A 12 -4.02 -1.51 -21.28
CA GLY A 12 -3.28 -2.50 -20.49
C GLY A 12 -2.88 -1.98 -19.11
N LEU A 13 -2.44 -0.71 -19.02
CA LEU A 13 -2.12 -0.05 -17.76
C LEU A 13 -3.38 0.15 -16.90
N ALA A 14 -4.50 0.54 -17.51
CA ALA A 14 -5.78 0.70 -16.82
C ALA A 14 -6.35 -0.64 -16.34
N LEU A 15 -6.21 -1.72 -17.11
CA LEU A 15 -6.58 -3.08 -16.71
C LEU A 15 -5.69 -3.58 -15.57
N TYR A 16 -4.39 -3.25 -15.61
CA TYR A 16 -3.48 -3.51 -14.50
C TYR A 16 -3.76 -2.60 -13.29
N ALA A 17 -4.33 -1.41 -13.48
CA ALA A 17 -4.75 -0.52 -12.39
C ALA A 17 -6.09 -0.92 -11.76
N ASN A 18 -6.83 -1.88 -12.34
CA ASN A 18 -8.10 -2.33 -11.78
C ASN A 18 -7.86 -3.01 -10.43
N ARG A 19 -8.25 -2.25 -9.42
CA ARG A 19 -8.29 -2.51 -8.00
C ARG A 19 -8.99 -3.83 -7.71
N ILE A 20 -8.34 -4.67 -6.91
CA ILE A 20 -8.75 -6.06 -6.66
C ILE A 20 -9.91 -6.02 -5.68
N PHE A 21 -11.15 -6.11 -6.20
CA PHE A 21 -12.25 -6.91 -5.66
C PHE A 21 -13.37 -6.97 -6.71
N ALA A 22 -13.82 -8.19 -7.03
CA ALA A 22 -14.96 -8.43 -7.92
C ALA A 22 -16.31 -8.50 -7.18
N GLN A 23 -16.32 -8.41 -5.84
CA GLN A 23 -17.51 -8.63 -5.01
C GLN A 23 -17.73 -7.57 -3.90
N GLY A 24 -16.98 -6.46 -3.89
CA GLY A 24 -17.13 -5.38 -2.90
C GLY A 24 -17.27 -3.99 -3.55
N THR A 25 -17.94 -3.06 -2.86
CA THR A 25 -18.06 -1.65 -3.29
C THR A 25 -16.76 -0.84 -3.09
N VAL A 26 -15.82 -1.35 -2.30
CA VAL A 26 -14.55 -0.70 -2.02
C VAL A 26 -13.48 -1.16 -3.02
N LYS A 27 -12.91 -0.20 -3.75
CA LYS A 27 -11.81 -0.44 -4.66
C LYS A 27 -10.48 -0.30 -3.91
N LEU A 28 -9.72 -1.38 -3.74
CA LEU A 28 -8.39 -1.37 -3.11
C LEU A 28 -7.22 -1.42 -4.12
N PRO A 29 -6.09 -0.73 -3.86
CA PRO A 29 -4.88 -0.89 -4.65
C PRO A 29 -4.42 -2.35 -4.69
N LYS A 30 -3.67 -2.72 -5.75
CA LYS A 30 -3.12 -4.08 -5.90
C LYS A 30 -1.99 -4.41 -4.93
N ILE A 31 -1.36 -3.37 -4.39
CA ILE A 31 -0.25 -3.47 -3.45
C ILE A 31 -0.68 -2.68 -2.21
N GLY A 32 -0.48 -3.29 -1.05
CA GLY A 32 -0.61 -2.65 0.26
C GLY A 32 0.67 -2.88 1.09
N LEU A 33 0.71 -2.29 2.27
CA LEU A 33 1.79 -2.43 3.24
C LEU A 33 1.30 -3.22 4.45
N GLY A 34 1.87 -4.38 4.71
CA GLY A 34 1.66 -5.11 5.97
C GLY A 34 2.64 -4.63 7.04
N THR A 35 2.17 -4.45 8.28
CA THR A 35 3.01 -3.92 9.37
C THR A 35 3.55 -4.99 10.32
N TRP A 36 3.10 -6.25 10.24
CA TRP A 36 3.50 -7.31 11.18
C TRP A 36 5.02 -7.50 11.25
N GLN A 37 5.55 -7.53 12.48
CA GLN A 37 6.98 -7.59 12.84
C GLN A 37 7.81 -6.39 12.41
N THR A 38 7.68 -5.94 11.17
CA THR A 38 8.50 -4.86 10.59
C THR A 38 8.28 -3.53 11.30
N PHE A 39 7.06 -3.29 11.81
CA PHE A 39 6.71 -2.08 12.55
C PHE A 39 6.66 -2.30 14.07
N ASP A 40 7.04 -3.47 14.57
CA ASP A 40 7.06 -3.74 16.01
C ASP A 40 8.33 -3.13 16.66
N ALA A 41 8.42 -1.80 16.64
CA ALA A 41 9.59 -1.02 17.02
C ALA A 41 9.58 -0.51 18.49
N GLY A 42 8.58 -0.91 19.29
CA GLY A 42 8.41 -0.43 20.65
C GLY A 42 8.35 1.09 20.72
N ASN A 43 8.95 1.70 21.75
CA ASN A 43 9.07 3.16 21.89
C ASN A 43 10.37 3.72 21.30
N ASP A 44 11.10 2.96 20.48
CA ASP A 44 12.36 3.41 19.89
C ASP A 44 12.10 4.45 18.80
N SER A 45 12.32 5.72 19.14
CA SER A 45 12.13 6.84 18.22
C SER A 45 13.02 6.78 16.97
N ALA A 46 14.23 6.22 17.09
CA ALA A 46 15.17 6.10 15.98
C ALA A 46 14.75 4.99 15.02
N ALA A 47 14.28 3.85 15.54
CA ALA A 47 13.71 2.77 14.74
C ALA A 47 12.39 3.18 14.06
N ARG A 48 11.56 3.98 14.73
CA ARG A 48 10.29 4.49 14.15
C ARG A 48 10.48 5.56 13.08
N ALA A 49 11.57 6.29 13.08
CA ALA A 49 11.80 7.39 12.14
C ALA A 49 11.72 6.95 10.66
N PRO A 50 12.47 5.93 10.19
CA PRO A 50 12.38 5.47 8.80
C PRO A 50 11.02 4.83 8.47
N LEU A 51 10.39 4.15 9.42
CA LEU A 51 9.06 3.54 9.24
C LEU A 51 7.98 4.60 8.97
N ARG A 52 8.04 5.72 9.68
CA ARG A 52 7.15 6.87 9.44
C ARG A 52 7.37 7.50 8.07
N GLU A 53 8.61 7.53 7.57
CA GLU A 53 8.87 7.97 6.19
C GLU A 53 8.28 7.02 5.15
N VAL A 54 8.33 5.70 5.37
CA VAL A 54 7.66 4.72 4.52
C VAL A 54 6.14 4.94 4.49
N LEU A 55 5.51 5.18 5.65
CA LEU A 55 4.08 5.46 5.72
C LEU A 55 3.70 6.72 4.94
N LYS A 56 4.49 7.80 5.05
CA LYS A 56 4.27 9.03 4.27
C LYS A 56 4.39 8.81 2.78
N LEU A 57 5.37 8.01 2.34
CA LEU A 57 5.56 7.68 0.91
C LEU A 57 4.40 6.85 0.35
N LEU A 58 3.71 6.10 1.20
CA LEU A 58 2.60 5.23 0.83
C LEU A 58 1.23 5.85 1.14
N ASP A 59 1.16 7.15 1.42
CA ASP A 59 -0.11 7.86 1.61
C ASP A 59 -1.09 7.61 0.44
N GLY A 60 -2.34 7.27 0.75
CA GLY A 60 -3.34 6.83 -0.22
C GLY A 60 -3.28 5.35 -0.66
N ASN A 61 -2.36 4.54 -0.13
CA ASN A 61 -2.38 3.07 -0.24
C ASN A 61 -3.12 2.43 0.94
N VAL A 62 -3.20 1.10 0.95
CA VAL A 62 -3.75 0.32 2.07
C VAL A 62 -2.63 -0.08 3.00
N VAL A 63 -2.80 0.23 4.29
CA VAL A 63 -1.96 -0.25 5.39
C VAL A 63 -2.74 -1.33 6.14
N ASP A 64 -2.13 -2.49 6.30
CA ASP A 64 -2.67 -3.63 7.06
C ASP A 64 -1.98 -3.71 8.42
N SER A 65 -2.75 -3.49 9.48
CA SER A 65 -2.29 -3.51 10.86
C SER A 65 -3.33 -4.15 11.78
N SER A 66 -2.92 -4.46 13.01
CA SER A 66 -3.78 -5.11 14.01
C SER A 66 -3.27 -4.82 15.43
N PRO A 67 -4.17 -4.72 16.43
CA PRO A 67 -3.80 -4.69 17.84
C PRO A 67 -2.93 -5.89 18.28
N MET A 68 -2.92 -6.98 17.51
CA MET A 68 -2.10 -8.16 17.79
C MET A 68 -0.68 -8.07 17.25
N TYR A 69 -0.34 -7.09 16.41
CA TYR A 69 0.99 -6.94 15.79
C TYR A 69 1.99 -6.20 16.69
N GLY A 70 1.92 -6.44 18.00
CA GLY A 70 2.77 -5.78 18.98
C GLY A 70 2.56 -4.28 18.97
N SER A 71 3.66 -3.52 18.91
CA SER A 71 3.64 -2.05 18.89
C SER A 71 3.33 -1.43 17.51
N SER A 72 3.16 -2.25 16.47
CA SER A 72 3.04 -1.79 15.08
C SER A 72 1.93 -0.78 14.82
N GLU A 73 0.76 -0.94 15.46
CA GLU A 73 -0.39 -0.05 15.24
C GLU A 73 -0.15 1.38 15.79
N SER A 74 0.82 1.53 16.70
CA SER A 74 1.13 2.81 17.35
C SER A 74 2.23 3.63 16.65
N VAL A 75 2.84 3.10 15.59
CA VAL A 75 3.95 3.72 14.86
C VAL A 75 3.46 4.79 13.90
#